data_AF-A0A7V2LB55-F1
#
_entry.id   AF-A0A7V2LB55-F1
#
_cell.length_a   1.000
_cell.length_b   1.000
_cell.length_c   1.000
_cell.angle_alpha   90.00
_cell.angle_beta   90.00
_cell.angle_gamma   90.00
#
_symmetry.space_group_name_H-M   'P 1'
#
loop_
_entity.id
_entity.type
_entity.pdbx_description
1 polymer ?
#
loop_
_entity_poly.entity_id
_entity_poly.type
_entity_poly.pdbx_seq_one_letter_code
_entity_poly.pdbx_strand_id
1 'polypeptide(L)'
;MANQYYMNLEKFSLNKFKQILKDEEVMPARQILKEEIEERFEVLTSMGIHHLKDLIDALNTKSKIEDFARRSGLSKEYLVILGREARSFKPKVVPLREMLGVDEEVVVKLESIGITHSRHLFNRGRTREERERLSATTGAPMEELLELVKLSDLARIRGLGGAFVRLFYEAGADTIETLSNWEPEKLSKAVVMLNKEREVTKWVPSLKDVKQYIEMANALAKVIEYG
;
A
#
# COMPACT_ATOMS: atom_id res chain seq x y z
N MET A 1 3.25 -18.54 -9.18
CA MET A 1 2.17 -17.53 -9.27
C MET A 1 2.78 -16.14 -9.16
N ALA A 2 2.35 -15.18 -9.98
CA ALA A 2 2.79 -13.79 -9.84
C ALA A 2 2.39 -13.24 -8.46
N ASN A 3 3.26 -12.45 -7.83
CA ASN A 3 2.98 -11.85 -6.52
C ASN A 3 1.86 -10.81 -6.66
N GLN A 4 0.64 -11.16 -6.23
CA GLN A 4 -0.56 -10.32 -6.32
C GLN A 4 -0.75 -9.40 -5.10
N TYR A 5 0.16 -9.45 -4.11
CA TYR A 5 0.09 -8.58 -2.93
C TYR A 5 0.24 -7.10 -3.31
N TYR A 6 1.18 -6.80 -4.21
CA TYR A 6 1.47 -5.43 -4.64
C TYR A 6 0.68 -5.07 -5.89
N MET A 7 0.50 -3.76 -6.08
CA MET A 7 0.06 -3.20 -7.35
C MET A 7 1.01 -3.61 -8.48
N ASN A 8 0.45 -3.84 -9.68
CA ASN A 8 1.26 -4.17 -10.84
C ASN A 8 1.94 -2.91 -11.40
N LEU A 9 3.20 -2.69 -11.01
CA LEU A 9 3.97 -1.51 -11.41
C LEU A 9 4.41 -1.52 -12.88
N GLU A 10 4.34 -2.67 -13.56
CA GLU A 10 4.56 -2.77 -15.01
C GLU A 10 3.37 -2.24 -15.80
N LYS A 11 2.18 -2.23 -15.19
CA LYS A 11 0.95 -1.64 -15.77
C LYS A 11 0.69 -0.21 -15.27
N PHE A 12 1.48 0.27 -14.31
CA PHE A 12 1.30 1.60 -13.74
C PHE A 12 2.06 2.63 -14.59
N SER A 13 1.35 3.37 -15.43
CA SER A 13 1.99 4.29 -16.38
C SER A 13 2.71 5.44 -15.69
N LEU A 14 3.80 5.89 -16.29
CA LEU A 14 4.55 7.06 -15.84
C LEU A 14 3.66 8.31 -15.85
N ASN A 15 2.74 8.44 -16.81
CA ASN A 15 1.80 9.55 -16.83
C ASN A 15 0.82 9.52 -15.64
N LYS A 16 0.32 8.35 -15.24
CA LYS A 16 -0.51 8.24 -14.03
C LYS A 16 0.29 8.66 -12.79
N PHE A 17 1.54 8.23 -12.69
CA PHE A 17 2.43 8.66 -11.61
C PHE A 17 2.63 10.19 -11.62
N LYS A 18 2.82 10.80 -12.79
CA LYS A 18 2.92 12.26 -12.96
C LYS A 18 1.70 12.99 -12.39
N GLN A 19 0.48 12.57 -12.74
CA GLN A 19 -0.74 13.22 -12.26
C GLN A 19 -0.85 13.15 -10.74
N ILE A 20 -0.54 12.00 -10.15
CA ILE A 20 -0.51 11.84 -8.69
C ILE A 20 0.47 12.84 -8.05
N LEU A 21 1.68 12.96 -8.60
CA LEU A 21 2.65 13.93 -8.08
C LEU A 21 2.16 15.39 -8.20
N LYS A 22 1.39 15.74 -9.23
CA LYS A 22 0.81 17.09 -9.37
C LYS A 22 -0.23 17.37 -8.28
N ASP A 23 -1.11 16.40 -8.04
CA ASP A 23 -2.27 16.53 -7.16
C ASP A 23 -1.96 16.33 -5.66
N GLU A 24 -0.90 15.58 -5.34
CA GLU A 24 -0.46 15.36 -3.97
C GLU A 24 -0.01 16.67 -3.32
N GLU A 25 -0.40 16.89 -2.06
CA GLU A 25 0.27 17.92 -1.25
C GLU A 25 1.63 17.38 -0.87
N VAL A 26 2.67 18.00 -1.40
CA VAL A 26 4.03 17.54 -1.20
C VAL A 26 4.64 18.27 -0.01
N MET A 27 5.22 17.50 0.91
CA MET A 27 6.07 18.07 1.96
C MET A 27 7.18 18.93 1.33
N PRO A 28 7.76 19.91 2.06
CA PRO A 28 8.80 20.79 1.52
C PRO A 28 9.93 20.05 0.79
N ALA A 29 10.41 18.94 1.37
CA ALA A 29 11.46 18.09 0.79
C ALA A 29 11.08 17.37 -0.52
N ARG A 30 9.81 17.41 -0.94
CA ARG A 30 9.28 16.80 -2.16
C ARG A 30 8.82 17.85 -3.19
N GLN A 31 8.97 19.14 -2.90
CA GLN A 31 8.57 20.21 -3.82
C GLN A 31 9.33 20.14 -5.15
N ILE A 32 10.59 19.71 -5.13
CA ILE A 32 11.41 19.48 -6.33
C ILE A 32 10.77 18.51 -7.33
N LEU A 33 9.86 17.64 -6.89
CA LEU A 33 9.14 16.72 -7.78
C LEU A 33 8.12 17.42 -8.68
N LYS A 34 7.68 18.63 -8.30
CA LYS A 34 6.71 19.43 -9.04
C LYS A 34 7.34 20.46 -9.97
N GLU A 35 8.59 20.81 -9.75
CA GLU A 35 9.33 21.74 -10.61
C GLU A 35 9.52 21.15 -12.00
N GLU A 36 9.12 21.89 -13.04
CA GLU A 36 9.29 21.51 -14.45
C GLU A 36 8.78 20.09 -14.72
N ILE A 37 7.70 19.70 -14.05
CA ILE A 37 7.28 18.29 -14.02
C ILE A 37 6.92 17.79 -15.42
N GLU A 38 6.40 18.65 -16.30
CA GLU A 38 6.07 18.27 -17.68
C GLU A 38 7.35 17.96 -18.45
N GLU A 39 8.31 18.89 -18.47
CA GLU A 39 9.58 18.77 -19.17
C GLU A 39 10.43 17.60 -18.63
N ARG A 40 10.50 17.45 -17.31
CA ARG A 40 11.27 16.36 -16.68
C ARG A 40 10.67 15.00 -17.00
N PHE A 41 9.34 14.88 -17.04
CA PHE A 41 8.69 13.61 -17.41
C PHE A 41 8.78 13.31 -18.92
N GLU A 42 8.85 14.33 -19.78
CA GLU A 42 9.19 14.14 -21.19
C GLU A 42 10.61 13.58 -21.35
N VAL A 43 11.59 14.09 -20.58
CA VAL A 43 12.95 13.53 -20.54
C VAL A 43 12.95 12.08 -20.05
N LEU A 44 12.20 11.75 -19.00
CA LEU A 44 12.07 10.35 -18.55
C LEU A 44 11.52 9.45 -19.67
N THR A 45 10.49 9.93 -20.38
CA THR A 45 9.85 9.20 -21.47
C THR A 45 10.80 8.99 -22.66
N SER A 46 11.57 10.01 -23.05
CA SER A 46 12.56 9.90 -24.13
C SER A 46 13.72 8.98 -23.78
N MET A 47 13.99 8.79 -22.48
CA MET A 47 14.94 7.82 -21.93
C MET A 47 14.37 6.38 -21.83
N GLY A 48 13.17 6.14 -22.35
CA GLY A 48 12.53 4.82 -22.40
C GLY A 48 11.80 4.42 -21.12
N ILE A 49 11.51 5.37 -20.22
CA ILE A 49 10.73 5.12 -19.01
C ILE A 49 9.25 5.34 -19.32
N HIS A 50 8.46 4.26 -19.31
CA HIS A 50 7.02 4.34 -19.62
C HIS A 50 6.13 3.91 -18.46
N HIS A 51 6.65 3.11 -17.54
CA HIS A 51 5.95 2.60 -16.37
C HIS A 51 6.75 2.81 -15.09
N LEU A 52 6.08 2.71 -13.95
CA LEU A 52 6.70 2.91 -12.66
C LEU A 52 7.77 1.85 -12.36
N LYS A 53 7.62 0.63 -12.90
CA LYS A 53 8.65 -0.41 -12.81
C LYS A 53 9.96 0.03 -13.49
N ASP A 54 9.88 0.60 -14.69
CA ASP A 54 11.03 1.09 -15.45
C ASP A 54 11.77 2.17 -14.65
N LEU A 55 11.01 3.12 -14.08
CA LEU A 55 11.56 4.21 -13.29
C LEU A 55 12.27 3.70 -12.04
N ILE A 56 11.65 2.75 -11.32
CA ILE A 56 12.26 2.12 -10.14
C ILE A 56 13.56 1.44 -10.53
N ASP A 57 13.57 0.65 -11.61
CA ASP A 57 14.75 -0.09 -12.05
C ASP A 57 15.89 0.84 -12.51
N ALA A 58 15.54 1.94 -13.18
CA ALA A 58 16.50 2.96 -13.61
C ALA A 58 17.11 3.72 -12.43
N LEU A 59 16.40 3.84 -11.30
CA LEU A 59 16.82 4.66 -10.15
C LEU A 59 17.04 3.85 -8.86
N ASN A 60 17.30 2.53 -8.96
CA ASN A 60 17.37 1.65 -7.79
C ASN A 60 18.71 1.65 -7.03
N THR A 61 19.80 2.12 -7.65
CA THR A 61 21.12 2.22 -6.99
C THR A 61 21.76 3.57 -7.24
N LYS A 62 22.71 3.94 -6.36
CA LYS A 62 23.50 5.17 -6.53
C LYS A 62 24.16 5.25 -7.91
N SER A 63 24.79 4.16 -8.35
CA SER A 63 25.46 4.11 -9.66
C SER A 63 24.50 4.35 -10.82
N LYS A 64 23.32 3.73 -10.81
CA LYS A 64 22.33 3.97 -11.88
C LYS A 64 21.76 5.38 -11.86
N ILE A 65 21.52 5.95 -10.68
CA ILE A 65 21.08 7.34 -10.55
C ILE A 65 22.14 8.29 -11.14
N GLU A 66 23.42 8.05 -10.86
CA GLU A 66 24.51 8.86 -11.40
C GLU A 66 24.66 8.74 -12.92
N ASP A 67 24.52 7.53 -13.47
CA ASP A 67 24.50 7.31 -14.92
C ASP A 67 23.30 7.99 -15.59
N PHE A 68 22.10 7.82 -15.01
CA PHE A 68 20.88 8.42 -15.53
C PHE A 68 20.98 9.94 -15.53
N ALA A 69 21.44 10.55 -14.43
CA ALA A 69 21.66 12.00 -14.32
C ALA A 69 22.58 12.54 -15.42
N ARG A 70 23.70 11.84 -15.69
CA ARG A 70 24.66 12.22 -16.73
C ARG A 70 24.05 12.17 -18.13
N ARG A 71 23.21 11.16 -18.41
CA ARG A 71 22.61 10.95 -19.74
C ARG A 71 21.40 11.83 -19.98
N SER A 72 20.58 12.06 -18.96
CA SER A 72 19.32 12.82 -19.07
C SER A 72 19.49 14.32 -18.81
N GLY A 73 20.59 14.74 -18.18
CA GLY A 73 20.79 16.12 -17.73
C GLY A 73 19.99 16.49 -16.47
N LEU A 74 19.19 15.57 -15.92
CA LEU A 74 18.41 15.80 -14.70
C LEU A 74 19.32 15.80 -13.47
N SER A 75 18.97 16.62 -12.47
CA SER A 75 19.75 16.71 -11.24
C SER A 75 19.71 15.40 -10.45
N LYS A 76 20.85 15.04 -9.84
CA LYS A 76 20.95 13.84 -8.99
C LYS A 76 19.97 13.92 -7.81
N GLU A 77 19.79 15.10 -7.23
CA GLU A 77 18.87 15.34 -6.12
C GLU A 77 17.42 15.01 -6.50
N TYR A 78 16.95 15.54 -7.63
CA TYR A 78 15.62 15.25 -8.17
C TYR A 78 15.44 13.73 -8.37
N LEU A 79 16.40 13.07 -9.03
CA LEU A 79 16.32 11.63 -9.30
C LEU A 79 16.34 10.76 -8.04
N VAL A 80 17.08 11.17 -7.01
CA VAL A 80 17.07 10.48 -5.70
C VAL A 80 15.68 10.55 -5.08
N ILE A 81 15.06 11.74 -5.06
CA ILE A 81 13.75 11.95 -4.45
C ILE A 81 12.67 11.27 -5.29
N LEU A 82 12.71 11.38 -6.60
CA LEU A 82 11.78 10.74 -7.53
C LEU A 82 11.84 9.22 -7.41
N GLY A 83 13.04 8.63 -7.37
CA GLY A 83 13.21 7.20 -7.18
C GLY A 83 12.69 6.72 -5.83
N ARG A 84 12.88 7.52 -4.76
CA ARG A 84 12.31 7.22 -3.44
C ARG A 84 10.79 7.23 -3.47
N GLU A 85 10.20 8.22 -4.12
CA GLU A 85 8.75 8.35 -4.26
C GLU A 85 8.17 7.20 -5.08
N ALA A 86 8.77 6.89 -6.24
CA ALA A 86 8.36 5.76 -7.07
C ALA A 86 8.37 4.42 -6.29
N ARG A 87 9.41 4.18 -5.49
CA ARG A 87 9.49 2.97 -4.65
C ARG A 87 8.45 2.93 -3.54
N SER A 88 7.90 4.06 -3.11
CA SER A 88 6.90 4.11 -2.04
C SER A 88 5.58 3.41 -2.46
N PHE A 89 5.30 3.34 -3.77
CA PHE A 89 4.17 2.60 -4.36
C PHE A 89 4.25 1.08 -4.18
N LYS A 90 5.39 0.57 -3.70
CA LYS A 90 5.50 -0.78 -3.15
C LYS A 90 5.48 -0.68 -1.62
N PRO A 91 4.30 -0.71 -0.97
CA PRO A 91 4.19 -0.50 0.46
C PRO A 91 5.01 -1.50 1.26
N LYS A 92 5.46 -1.06 2.44
CA LYS A 92 6.05 -1.95 3.42
C LYS A 92 4.98 -2.93 3.91
N VAL A 93 5.39 -4.15 4.18
CA VAL A 93 4.53 -5.14 4.84
C VAL A 93 4.34 -4.72 6.29
N VAL A 94 3.17 -5.02 6.86
CA VAL A 94 2.86 -4.74 8.27
C VAL A 94 3.09 -6.02 9.07
N PRO A 95 3.97 -6.03 10.08
CA PRO A 95 4.12 -7.17 10.99
C PRO A 95 2.78 -7.53 11.63
N LEU A 96 2.46 -8.83 11.78
CA LEU A 96 1.17 -9.23 12.35
C LEU A 96 1.00 -8.72 13.79
N ARG A 97 2.09 -8.71 14.57
CA ARG A 97 2.14 -8.14 15.92
C ARG A 97 1.84 -6.63 16.00
N GLU A 98 1.96 -5.90 14.89
CA GLU A 98 1.67 -4.47 14.82
C GLU A 98 0.22 -4.20 14.34
N MET A 99 -0.55 -5.25 14.01
CA MET A 99 -1.98 -5.12 13.74
C MET A 99 -2.71 -4.93 15.06
N LEU A 100 -3.54 -3.88 15.16
CA LEU A 100 -4.26 -3.59 16.40
C LEU A 100 -5.50 -4.48 16.54
N GLY A 101 -5.77 -4.90 17.77
CA GLY A 101 -7.00 -5.63 18.15
C GLY A 101 -7.03 -7.10 17.71
N VAL A 102 -5.88 -7.68 17.36
CA VAL A 102 -5.74 -9.10 17.02
C VAL A 102 -5.25 -9.88 18.24
N ASP A 103 -5.65 -11.16 18.34
CA ASP A 103 -5.20 -12.04 19.41
C ASP A 103 -3.69 -12.35 19.28
N GLU A 104 -2.93 -12.02 20.34
CA GLU A 104 -1.49 -12.27 20.41
C GLU A 104 -1.16 -13.77 20.32
N GLU A 105 -1.99 -14.65 20.88
CA GLU A 105 -1.78 -16.10 20.79
C GLU A 105 -1.89 -16.58 19.33
N VAL A 106 -2.85 -16.06 18.57
CA VAL A 106 -3.00 -16.36 17.14
C VAL A 106 -1.79 -15.86 16.35
N VAL A 107 -1.29 -14.66 16.67
CA VAL A 107 -0.07 -14.12 16.05
C VAL A 107 1.13 -15.01 16.34
N VAL A 108 1.36 -15.41 17.59
CA VAL A 108 2.48 -16.30 17.97
C VAL A 108 2.41 -17.64 17.23
N LYS A 109 1.20 -18.23 17.16
CA LYS A 109 0.96 -19.48 16.42
C LYS A 109 1.32 -19.35 14.94
N LEU A 110 0.94 -18.25 14.28
CA LEU A 110 1.29 -17.97 12.88
C LEU A 110 2.79 -17.71 12.70
N GLU A 111 3.42 -16.97 13.60
CA GLU A 111 4.86 -16.71 13.56
C GLU A 111 5.68 -17.99 13.67
N SER A 112 5.22 -18.97 14.47
CA SER A 112 5.87 -20.28 14.63
C SER A 112 6.02 -21.08 13.33
N ILE A 113 5.15 -20.82 12.34
CA ILE A 113 5.20 -21.44 11.00
C ILE A 113 5.74 -20.48 9.93
N GLY A 114 6.38 -19.38 10.33
CA GLY A 114 7.02 -18.41 9.43
C GLY A 114 6.07 -17.35 8.84
N ILE A 115 4.84 -17.22 9.35
CA ILE A 115 3.89 -16.18 8.94
C ILE A 115 3.98 -15.00 9.92
N THR A 116 4.83 -14.03 9.59
CA THR A 116 5.19 -12.92 10.49
C THR A 116 4.63 -11.55 10.09
N HIS A 117 4.12 -11.41 8.87
CA HIS A 117 3.63 -10.14 8.37
C HIS A 117 2.52 -10.30 7.34
N SER A 118 1.81 -9.21 7.06
CA SER A 118 0.63 -9.13 6.18
C SER A 118 0.78 -9.88 4.86
N ARG A 119 1.91 -9.70 4.14
CA ARG A 119 2.15 -10.40 2.88
C ARG A 119 2.29 -11.92 3.00
N HIS A 120 2.84 -12.43 4.11
CA HIS A 120 2.94 -13.89 4.30
C HIS A 120 1.55 -14.49 4.48
N LEU A 121 0.72 -13.86 5.30
CA LEU A 121 -0.63 -14.32 5.54
C LEU A 121 -1.51 -14.16 4.29
N PHE A 122 -1.44 -13.01 3.64
CA PHE A 122 -2.10 -12.77 2.36
C PHE A 122 -1.73 -13.85 1.33
N ASN A 123 -0.49 -14.35 1.28
CA ASN A 123 -0.12 -15.36 0.29
C ASN A 123 -0.54 -16.79 0.68
N ARG A 124 -0.97 -17.03 1.93
CA ARG A 124 -1.25 -18.37 2.47
C ARG A 124 -2.67 -18.55 3.02
N GLY A 125 -3.51 -17.52 2.99
CA GLY A 125 -4.86 -17.53 3.58
C GLY A 125 -5.93 -16.90 2.68
N ARG A 126 -5.71 -16.87 1.37
CA ARG A 126 -6.58 -16.19 0.39
C ARG A 126 -7.89 -16.90 0.23
N THR A 127 -7.85 -18.22 0.17
CA THR A 127 -9.05 -19.05 0.02
C THR A 127 -9.51 -19.58 1.37
N ARG A 128 -10.76 -20.00 1.43
CA ARG A 128 -11.29 -20.69 2.62
C ARG A 128 -10.46 -21.94 2.96
N GLU A 129 -10.16 -22.75 1.96
CA GLU A 129 -9.38 -23.98 2.09
C GLU A 129 -7.96 -23.72 2.62
N GLU A 130 -7.33 -22.64 2.16
CA GLU A 130 -6.04 -22.18 2.66
C GLU A 130 -6.10 -21.82 4.16
N ARG A 131 -7.15 -21.11 4.58
CA ARG A 131 -7.38 -20.80 5.99
C ARG A 131 -7.69 -22.04 6.82
N GLU A 132 -8.44 -23.00 6.30
CA GLU A 132 -8.72 -24.28 6.97
C GLU A 132 -7.42 -25.06 7.22
N ARG A 133 -6.49 -25.07 6.26
CA ARG A 133 -5.15 -25.65 6.45
C ARG A 133 -4.35 -24.92 7.52
N LEU A 134 -4.38 -23.58 7.53
CA LEU A 134 -3.71 -22.79 8.56
C LEU A 134 -4.30 -23.12 9.93
N SER A 135 -5.62 -23.14 10.06
CA SER A 135 -6.33 -23.49 11.30
C SER A 135 -5.95 -24.88 11.80
N ALA A 136 -5.94 -25.88 10.92
CA ALA A 136 -5.53 -27.25 11.28
C ALA A 136 -4.05 -27.34 11.73
N THR A 137 -3.18 -26.52 11.13
CA THR A 137 -1.74 -26.52 11.46
C THR A 137 -1.43 -25.79 12.76
N THR A 138 -2.13 -24.69 13.03
CA THR A 138 -1.79 -23.76 14.11
C THR A 138 -2.74 -23.83 15.30
N GLY A 139 -3.92 -24.42 15.12
CA GLY A 139 -5.02 -24.35 16.09
C GLY A 139 -5.63 -22.95 16.20
N ALA A 140 -5.39 -22.04 15.25
CA ALA A 140 -6.02 -20.73 15.22
C ALA A 140 -7.48 -20.82 14.73
N PRO A 141 -8.44 -20.11 15.35
CA PRO A 141 -9.82 -20.09 14.88
C PRO A 141 -9.94 -19.54 13.46
N MET A 142 -10.89 -20.07 12.68
CA MET A 142 -11.13 -19.63 11.30
C MET A 142 -11.54 -18.16 11.21
N GLU A 143 -12.29 -17.66 12.20
CA GLU A 143 -12.75 -16.27 12.25
C GLU A 143 -11.56 -15.30 12.47
N GLU A 144 -10.67 -15.61 13.41
CA GLU A 144 -9.44 -14.85 13.66
C GLU A 144 -8.51 -14.83 12.43
N LEU A 145 -8.38 -15.97 11.75
CA LEU A 145 -7.62 -16.06 10.50
C LEU A 145 -8.24 -15.20 9.39
N LEU A 146 -9.57 -15.20 9.27
CA LEU A 146 -10.27 -14.37 8.30
C LEU A 146 -10.08 -12.88 8.60
N GLU A 147 -10.22 -12.46 9.86
CA GLU A 147 -9.96 -11.08 10.29
C GLU A 147 -8.52 -10.66 9.94
N LEU A 148 -7.52 -11.46 10.34
CA LEU A 148 -6.13 -11.15 10.03
C LEU A 148 -5.84 -11.10 8.52
N VAL A 149 -6.50 -11.93 7.71
CA VAL A 149 -6.42 -11.88 6.24
C VAL A 149 -7.04 -10.59 5.70
N LYS A 150 -8.20 -10.18 6.20
CA LYS A 150 -8.87 -8.90 5.85
C LYS A 150 -7.99 -7.69 6.20
N LEU A 151 -7.43 -7.66 7.40
CA LEU A 151 -6.45 -6.64 7.82
C LEU A 151 -5.20 -6.65 6.92
N SER A 152 -4.70 -7.84 6.58
CA SER A 152 -3.54 -8.00 5.69
C SER A 152 -3.80 -7.52 4.27
N ASP A 153 -5.04 -7.62 3.80
CA ASP A 153 -5.49 -7.13 2.51
C ASP A 153 -5.55 -5.60 2.47
N LEU A 154 -6.16 -4.97 3.47
CA LEU A 154 -6.14 -3.51 3.62
C LEU A 154 -4.71 -2.95 3.73
N ALA A 155 -3.81 -3.65 4.42
CA ALA A 155 -2.40 -3.28 4.56
C ALA A 155 -1.62 -3.24 3.22
N ARG A 156 -2.22 -3.66 2.11
CA ARG A 156 -1.65 -3.51 0.75
C ARG A 156 -1.68 -2.07 0.26
N ILE A 157 -2.46 -1.19 0.90
CA ILE A 157 -2.58 0.22 0.50
C ILE A 157 -1.42 1.01 1.09
N ARG A 158 -0.74 1.76 0.23
CA ARG A 158 0.34 2.66 0.64
C ARG A 158 -0.19 3.71 1.60
N GLY A 159 0.42 3.78 2.79
CA GLY A 159 0.04 4.73 3.85
C GLY A 159 -0.87 4.14 4.93
N LEU A 160 -1.49 2.97 4.71
CA LEU A 160 -2.24 2.26 5.75
C LEU A 160 -1.30 1.39 6.60
N GLY A 161 -0.85 1.94 7.72
CA GLY A 161 -0.21 1.16 8.80
C GLY A 161 -1.23 0.45 9.69
N GLY A 162 -0.78 -0.38 10.64
CA GLY A 162 -1.65 -1.24 11.47
C GLY A 162 -2.82 -0.50 12.16
N ALA A 163 -2.58 0.70 12.68
CA ALA A 163 -3.64 1.51 13.30
C ALA A 163 -4.71 1.98 12.31
N PHE A 164 -4.31 2.42 11.11
CA PHE A 164 -5.27 2.84 10.09
C PHE A 164 -6.00 1.61 9.53
N VAL A 165 -5.30 0.52 9.25
CA VAL A 165 -5.91 -0.75 8.84
C VAL A 165 -7.04 -1.14 9.80
N ARG A 166 -6.78 -1.12 11.11
CA ARG A 166 -7.81 -1.40 12.13
C ARG A 166 -8.96 -0.40 12.10
N LEU A 167 -8.66 0.88 12.01
CA LEU A 167 -9.67 1.94 11.98
C LEU A 167 -10.63 1.81 10.78
N PHE A 168 -10.10 1.53 9.59
CA PHE A 168 -10.93 1.32 8.39
C PHE A 168 -11.74 0.02 8.48
N TYR A 169 -11.13 -1.05 9.00
CA TYR A 169 -11.81 -2.32 9.23
C TYR A 169 -13.04 -2.14 10.13
N GLU A 170 -12.88 -1.51 11.28
CA GLU A 170 -13.97 -1.25 12.22
C GLU A 170 -15.00 -0.23 11.69
N ALA A 171 -14.61 0.65 10.77
CA ALA A 171 -15.53 1.58 10.10
C ALA A 171 -16.38 0.91 9.00
N GLY A 172 -16.20 -0.40 8.75
CA GLY A 172 -16.92 -1.16 7.73
C GLY A 172 -16.27 -1.17 6.34
N ALA A 173 -15.05 -0.65 6.22
CA ALA A 173 -14.19 -0.80 5.05
C ALA A 173 -13.16 -1.91 5.31
N ASP A 174 -13.64 -3.12 5.54
CA ASP A 174 -12.91 -4.28 6.05
C ASP A 174 -12.06 -5.05 5.02
N THR A 175 -12.15 -4.72 3.74
CA THR A 175 -11.39 -5.35 2.65
C THR A 175 -11.03 -4.30 1.60
N ILE A 176 -10.10 -4.59 0.68
CA ILE A 176 -9.87 -3.67 -0.44
C ILE A 176 -11.12 -3.55 -1.33
N GLU A 177 -11.95 -4.59 -1.38
CA GLU A 177 -13.17 -4.60 -2.18
C GLU A 177 -14.22 -3.67 -1.56
N THR A 178 -14.51 -3.83 -0.28
CA THR A 178 -15.46 -2.95 0.42
C THR A 178 -14.95 -1.52 0.41
N LEU A 179 -13.67 -1.28 0.74
CA LEU A 179 -13.03 0.04 0.66
C LEU A 179 -13.17 0.69 -0.72
N SER A 180 -12.94 -0.06 -1.81
CA SER A 180 -13.05 0.47 -3.18
C SER A 180 -14.45 0.98 -3.55
N ASN A 181 -15.48 0.48 -2.86
CA ASN A 181 -16.89 0.78 -3.12
C ASN A 181 -17.45 1.87 -2.18
N TRP A 182 -16.68 2.36 -1.21
CA TRP A 182 -17.13 3.40 -0.30
C TRP A 182 -17.23 4.77 -0.97
N GLU A 183 -18.24 5.56 -0.57
CA GLU A 183 -18.28 6.99 -0.87
C GLU A 183 -17.27 7.72 0.04
N PRO A 184 -16.29 8.47 -0.49
CA PRO A 184 -15.19 9.03 0.31
C PRO A 184 -15.66 9.91 1.47
N GLU A 185 -16.67 10.75 1.23
CA GLU A 185 -17.23 11.67 2.21
C GLU A 185 -17.93 10.92 3.36
N LYS A 186 -18.58 9.79 3.06
CA LYS A 186 -19.22 8.95 4.09
C LYS A 186 -18.19 8.19 4.90
N LEU A 187 -17.18 7.59 4.25
CA LEU A 187 -16.13 6.86 4.94
C LEU A 187 -15.30 7.77 5.83
N SER A 188 -14.94 8.98 5.36
CA SER A 188 -14.22 9.97 6.15
C SER A 188 -14.99 10.34 7.42
N LYS A 189 -16.31 10.57 7.33
CA LYS A 189 -17.15 10.81 8.51
C LYS A 189 -17.19 9.60 9.45
N ALA A 190 -17.39 8.39 8.92
CA ALA A 190 -17.44 7.16 9.71
C ALA A 190 -16.13 6.95 10.50
N VAL A 191 -15.00 7.09 9.84
CA VAL A 191 -13.66 6.96 10.43
C VAL A 191 -13.41 8.02 11.51
N VAL A 192 -13.80 9.28 11.29
CA VAL A 192 -13.69 10.36 12.30
C VAL A 192 -14.56 10.06 13.52
N MET A 193 -15.81 9.64 13.33
CA MET A 193 -16.71 9.33 14.45
C MET A 193 -16.20 8.15 15.26
N LEU A 194 -15.81 7.06 14.58
CA LEU A 194 -15.25 5.88 15.24
C LEU A 194 -13.99 6.22 16.05
N ASN A 195 -13.08 7.03 15.50
CA ASN A 195 -11.86 7.39 16.22
C ASN A 195 -12.12 8.33 17.42
N LYS A 196 -13.20 9.12 17.40
CA LYS A 196 -13.62 9.90 18.59
C LYS A 196 -14.14 9.01 19.71
N GLU A 197 -14.75 7.87 19.37
CA GLU A 197 -15.30 6.94 20.35
C GLU A 197 -14.25 5.98 20.90
N ARG A 198 -13.32 5.53 20.06
CA ARG A 198 -12.38 4.44 20.38
C ARG A 198 -10.92 4.84 20.49
N GLU A 199 -10.57 6.06 20.06
CA GLU A 199 -9.20 6.60 20.11
C GLU A 199 -8.12 5.68 19.50
N VAL A 200 -8.47 4.95 18.42
CA VAL A 200 -7.61 3.95 17.75
C VAL A 200 -6.27 4.54 17.29
N THR A 201 -6.27 5.81 16.87
CA THR A 201 -5.07 6.53 16.39
C THR A 201 -5.08 7.98 16.84
N LYS A 202 -3.88 8.53 17.04
CA LYS A 202 -3.67 9.97 17.31
C LYS A 202 -3.98 10.87 16.12
N TRP A 203 -3.87 10.34 14.91
CA TRP A 203 -4.06 11.06 13.66
C TRP A 203 -5.17 10.40 12.86
N VAL A 204 -6.13 11.19 12.40
CA VAL A 204 -7.24 10.70 11.55
C VAL A 204 -6.96 11.11 10.11
N PRO A 205 -7.10 10.20 9.13
CA PRO A 205 -6.91 10.55 7.72
C PRO A 205 -7.88 11.63 7.28
N SER A 206 -7.39 12.58 6.49
CA SER A 206 -8.20 13.61 5.86
C SER A 206 -9.10 13.02 4.77
N LEU A 207 -10.10 13.79 4.29
CA LEU A 207 -10.91 13.38 3.14
C LEU A 207 -10.04 13.13 1.89
N LYS A 208 -8.95 13.89 1.73
CA LYS A 208 -8.00 13.72 0.64
C LYS A 208 -7.28 12.37 0.74
N ASP A 209 -6.82 12.00 1.93
CA ASP A 209 -6.19 10.70 2.18
C ASP A 209 -7.17 9.55 1.90
N VAL A 210 -8.43 9.67 2.37
CA VAL A 210 -9.47 8.67 2.12
C VAL A 210 -9.73 8.48 0.63
N LYS A 211 -9.82 9.57 -0.16
CA LYS A 211 -9.97 9.50 -1.63
C LYS A 211 -8.80 8.75 -2.28
N GLN A 212 -7.57 9.03 -1.84
CA GLN A 212 -6.38 8.35 -2.34
C GLN A 212 -6.37 6.86 -1.97
N TYR A 213 -6.76 6.49 -0.76
CA TYR A 213 -6.84 5.09 -0.35
C TYR A 213 -7.88 4.31 -1.16
N ILE A 214 -9.04 4.92 -1.44
CA ILE A 214 -10.07 4.32 -2.30
C ILE A 214 -9.54 4.12 -3.73
N GLU A 215 -8.83 5.09 -4.29
CA GLU A 215 -8.22 4.94 -5.62
C GLU A 215 -7.16 3.82 -5.65
N MET A 216 -6.32 3.73 -4.62
CA MET A 216 -5.33 2.66 -4.48
C MET A 216 -6.00 1.29 -4.35
N ALA A 217 -7.09 1.19 -3.57
CA ALA A 217 -7.88 -0.02 -3.44
C ALA A 217 -8.44 -0.48 -4.80
N ASN A 218 -8.94 0.45 -5.62
CA ASN A 218 -9.43 0.18 -6.97
C ASN A 218 -8.34 -0.36 -7.92
N ALA A 219 -7.08 0.03 -7.71
CA ALA A 219 -5.95 -0.41 -8.52
C ALA A 219 -5.33 -1.76 -8.07
N LEU A 220 -5.77 -2.31 -6.93
CA LEU A 220 -5.30 -3.59 -6.40
C LEU A 220 -6.16 -4.75 -6.92
N ALA A 221 -5.50 -5.91 -7.13
CA ALA A 221 -6.21 -7.12 -7.54
C ALA A 221 -7.06 -7.67 -6.38
N LYS A 222 -8.36 -7.88 -6.63
CA LYS A 222 -9.34 -8.51 -5.71
C LYS A 222 -9.26 -10.02 -5.86
N VAL A 223 -8.55 -10.68 -4.94
CA VAL A 223 -8.14 -12.09 -5.12
C VAL A 223 -8.22 -12.94 -3.86
N ILE A 224 -8.86 -12.42 -2.81
CA ILE A 224 -9.18 -13.14 -1.58
C ILE A 224 -10.64 -13.57 -1.65
N GLU A 225 -10.92 -14.79 -1.19
CA GLU A 225 -12.26 -15.30 -0.95
C GLU A 225 -12.57 -15.14 0.54
N TYR A 226 -13.51 -14.25 0.86
CA TYR A 226 -13.87 -13.96 2.25
C TYR A 226 -14.93 -14.89 2.84
N GLY A 227 -15.53 -15.77 2.01
CA GLY A 227 -16.51 -16.80 2.41
C GLY A 227 -15.89 -18.06 3.02
#